data_AF-A0A424PYJ7-F1
#
_entry.id   AF-A0A424PYJ7-F1
#
_cell.length_a   1.000
_cell.length_b   1.000
_cell.length_c   1.000
_cell.angle_alpha   90.00
_cell.angle_beta   90.00
_cell.angle_gamma   90.00
#
_symmetry.space_group_name_H-M   'P 1'
#
loop_
_entity.id
_entity.type
_entity.pdbx_description
1 polymer ?
#
loop_
_entity_poly.entity_id
_entity_poly.type
_entity_poly.pdbx_seq_one_letter_code
_entity_poly.pdbx_strand_id
1 'polypeptide(L)'
;MEKNGLSDRRREQKVGNWIFGVATFFLVSFFLVPFLLPTGSVPDLDARANALDYATQDGAFSNGNTPDSLLHEHEDGSIHIHEPFAWTELDPYSGFIYMFGDLNCHNKHERSWQINENQMPVCTRDLGIFFGFAIGGFVFSRYGHNRWTIKDSCLSLLPDKWLETIYKKNYRTMAWLGFGTLLCLPMLIDGFTQLLTGYESNNFTRPLTGTPFGIGIAILTGAAFSARPQFFENASKVVLPANARFELQQDQEE
;
A
#
# COMPACT_ATOMS: atom_id res chain seq x y z
N MET A 1 24.78 -9.95 -18.95
CA MET A 1 24.83 -9.74 -17.50
C MET A 1 24.04 -8.49 -17.18
N GLU A 2 23.20 -8.57 -16.16
CA GLU A 2 22.45 -7.45 -15.59
C GLU A 2 23.36 -6.54 -14.76
N LYS A 3 22.86 -5.35 -14.40
CA LYS A 3 23.66 -4.34 -13.67
C LYS A 3 24.07 -4.72 -12.23
N ASN A 4 23.56 -5.83 -11.71
CA ASN A 4 23.94 -6.40 -10.43
C ASN A 4 24.96 -7.55 -10.56
N GLY A 5 25.35 -7.94 -11.79
CA GLY A 5 26.28 -9.03 -12.05
C GLY A 5 25.62 -10.40 -12.30
N LEU A 6 24.30 -10.50 -12.21
CA LEU A 6 23.57 -11.75 -12.50
C LEU A 6 23.36 -11.94 -14.02
N SER A 7 23.01 -13.16 -14.43
CA SER A 7 22.67 -13.49 -15.83
C SER A 7 21.36 -12.86 -16.29
N ASP A 8 20.39 -12.73 -15.39
CA ASP A 8 19.05 -12.21 -15.64
C ASP A 8 18.42 -11.64 -14.35
N ARG A 9 17.23 -11.04 -14.51
CA ARG A 9 16.40 -10.46 -13.44
C ARG A 9 14.96 -10.97 -13.44
N ARG A 10 14.74 -12.22 -13.87
CA ARG A 10 13.39 -12.79 -14.03
C ARG A 10 12.62 -12.86 -12.71
N ARG A 11 13.34 -13.07 -11.60
CA ARG A 11 12.73 -13.12 -10.27
C ARG A 11 12.14 -11.77 -9.87
N GLU A 12 12.92 -10.70 -10.04
CA GLU A 12 12.53 -9.33 -9.69
C GLU A 12 11.38 -8.85 -10.56
N GLN A 13 11.41 -9.18 -11.86
CA GLN A 13 10.28 -8.98 -12.77
C GLN A 13 9.02 -9.69 -12.27
N LYS A 14 9.13 -10.98 -11.91
CA LYS A 14 8.01 -11.77 -11.39
C LYS A 14 7.46 -11.19 -10.10
N VAL A 15 8.31 -10.82 -9.14
CA VAL A 15 7.90 -10.19 -7.87
C VAL A 15 7.17 -8.88 -8.13
N GLY A 16 7.73 -7.98 -8.94
CA GLY A 16 7.08 -6.71 -9.28
C GLY A 16 5.74 -6.90 -9.99
N ASN A 17 5.64 -7.86 -10.91
CA ASN A 17 4.39 -8.19 -11.60
C ASN A 17 3.33 -8.76 -10.64
N TRP A 18 3.72 -9.56 -9.63
CA TRP A 18 2.78 -10.02 -8.59
C TRP A 18 2.26 -8.87 -7.74
N ILE A 19 3.15 -7.97 -7.30
CA ILE A 19 2.74 -6.77 -6.55
C ILE A 19 1.76 -5.94 -7.38
N PHE A 20 2.10 -5.65 -8.64
CA PHE A 20 1.23 -4.94 -9.57
C PHE A 20 -0.12 -5.64 -9.74
N GLY A 21 -0.13 -6.94 -10.05
CA GLY A 21 -1.34 -7.71 -10.30
C GLY A 21 -2.28 -7.76 -9.10
N VAL A 22 -1.75 -8.04 -7.91
CA VAL A 22 -2.57 -8.07 -6.67
C VAL A 22 -3.11 -6.68 -6.35
N ALA A 23 -2.27 -5.64 -6.43
CA ALA A 23 -2.70 -4.26 -6.17
C ALA A 23 -3.78 -3.80 -7.15
N THR A 24 -3.60 -4.07 -8.45
CA THR A 24 -4.57 -3.73 -9.49
C THR A 24 -5.86 -4.53 -9.34
N PHE A 25 -5.80 -5.80 -8.95
CA PHE A 25 -6.99 -6.59 -8.64
C PHE A 25 -7.85 -5.90 -7.57
N PHE A 26 -7.26 -5.54 -6.43
CA PHE A 26 -7.99 -4.84 -5.37
C PHE A 26 -8.48 -3.46 -5.84
N LEU A 27 -7.61 -2.67 -6.46
CA LEU A 27 -7.95 -1.34 -6.95
C LEU A 27 -9.16 -1.37 -7.89
N VAL A 28 -9.17 -2.26 -8.89
CA VAL A 28 -10.31 -2.41 -9.81
C VAL A 28 -11.54 -2.92 -9.07
N SER A 29 -11.38 -3.89 -8.16
CA SER A 29 -12.48 -4.46 -7.39
C SER A 29 -13.17 -3.43 -6.50
N PHE A 30 -12.45 -2.46 -5.95
CA PHE A 30 -13.03 -1.38 -5.14
C PHE A 30 -14.02 -0.49 -5.90
N PHE A 31 -13.89 -0.38 -7.23
CA PHE A 31 -14.87 0.31 -8.07
C PHE A 31 -15.91 -0.65 -8.63
N LEU A 32 -15.48 -1.85 -9.04
CA LEU A 32 -16.34 -2.81 -9.71
C LEU A 32 -17.42 -3.39 -8.79
N VAL A 33 -17.06 -3.75 -7.56
CA VAL A 33 -17.99 -4.36 -6.60
C VAL A 33 -19.17 -3.44 -6.28
N PRO A 34 -18.99 -2.20 -5.78
CA PRO A 34 -20.13 -1.33 -5.48
C PRO A 34 -20.95 -0.99 -6.73
N PHE A 35 -20.33 -0.98 -7.93
CA PHE A 35 -21.04 -0.82 -9.20
C PHE A 35 -21.95 -2.01 -9.55
N LEU A 36 -21.52 -3.24 -9.26
CA LEU A 36 -22.27 -4.47 -9.58
C LEU A 36 -23.37 -4.81 -8.56
N LEU A 37 -23.21 -4.36 -7.31
CA LEU A 37 -24.20 -4.58 -6.27
C LEU A 37 -25.52 -3.83 -6.58
N PRO A 38 -26.66 -4.31 -6.06
CA PRO A 38 -27.92 -3.58 -6.15
C PRO A 38 -27.75 -2.15 -5.63
N THR A 39 -28.43 -1.19 -6.27
CA THR A 39 -28.34 0.22 -5.92
C THR A 39 -28.74 0.43 -4.46
N GLY A 40 -27.89 1.12 -3.69
CA GLY A 40 -28.14 1.45 -2.27
C GLY A 40 -28.17 0.25 -1.32
N SER A 41 -27.62 -0.91 -1.73
CA SER A 41 -27.54 -2.11 -0.89
C SER A 41 -26.43 -2.06 0.16
N VAL A 42 -25.43 -1.19 -0.01
CA VAL A 42 -24.37 -0.95 0.99
C VAL A 42 -24.59 0.42 1.59
N PRO A 43 -24.95 0.50 2.89
CA PRO A 43 -25.23 1.77 3.55
C PRO A 43 -23.94 2.55 3.81
N ASP A 44 -24.10 3.69 4.46
CA ASP A 44 -22.97 4.44 4.99
C ASP A 44 -22.38 3.68 6.19
N LEU A 45 -21.09 3.36 6.09
CA LEU A 45 -20.36 2.56 7.06
C LEU A 45 -19.50 3.47 7.94
N ASP A 46 -19.24 3.00 9.16
CA ASP A 46 -18.17 3.48 10.05
C ASP A 46 -17.62 2.28 10.82
N ALA A 47 -16.33 2.00 10.67
CA ALA A 47 -15.65 0.83 11.22
C ALA A 47 -14.37 1.20 11.98
N ARG A 48 -13.89 0.24 12.75
CA ARG A 48 -12.55 0.26 13.32
C ARG A 48 -11.59 -0.40 12.34
N ALA A 49 -10.46 0.25 12.06
CA ALA A 49 -9.40 -0.42 11.33
C ALA A 49 -8.85 -1.62 12.11
N ASN A 50 -8.43 -2.66 11.38
CA ASN A 50 -7.93 -3.93 11.92
C ASN A 50 -8.96 -4.72 12.73
N ALA A 51 -10.25 -4.59 12.39
CA ALA A 51 -11.36 -5.32 13.01
C ALA A 51 -12.31 -5.90 11.95
N LEU A 52 -13.27 -6.72 12.37
CA LEU A 52 -14.38 -7.13 11.50
C LEU A 52 -15.67 -6.62 12.17
N ASP A 53 -16.19 -5.53 11.65
CA ASP A 53 -17.32 -4.81 12.23
C ASP A 53 -18.62 -5.03 11.47
N TYR A 54 -18.53 -5.50 10.22
CA TYR A 54 -19.66 -5.77 9.33
C TYR A 54 -19.66 -7.21 8.79
N ALA A 55 -19.04 -8.16 9.49
CA ALA A 55 -19.06 -9.55 9.05
C ALA A 55 -20.45 -10.16 9.20
N THR A 56 -21.14 -9.85 10.29
CA THR A 56 -22.49 -10.35 10.58
C THR A 56 -23.42 -9.19 10.94
N GLN A 57 -24.73 -9.38 10.78
CA GLN A 57 -25.71 -8.37 11.17
C GLN A 57 -25.76 -8.21 12.71
N ASP A 58 -25.53 -9.30 13.45
CA ASP A 58 -25.55 -9.36 14.90
C ASP A 58 -24.38 -10.17 15.49
N GLY A 59 -24.18 -10.07 16.81
CA GLY A 59 -23.17 -10.83 17.55
C GLY A 59 -21.77 -10.19 17.60
N ALA A 60 -20.73 -11.01 17.64
CA ALA A 60 -19.37 -10.57 17.97
C ALA A 60 -18.67 -9.77 16.85
N PHE A 61 -19.14 -9.89 15.60
CA PHE A 61 -18.55 -9.27 14.41
C PHE A 61 -19.50 -8.29 13.70
N SER A 62 -20.37 -7.67 14.50
CA SER A 62 -21.39 -6.72 14.05
C SER A 62 -21.28 -5.37 14.77
N ASN A 63 -20.08 -4.99 15.23
CA ASN A 63 -19.90 -3.74 15.99
C ASN A 63 -20.21 -2.48 15.14
N GLY A 64 -20.27 -2.61 13.81
CA GLY A 64 -20.73 -1.57 12.90
C GLY A 64 -22.25 -1.46 12.77
N ASN A 65 -23.02 -2.41 13.31
CA ASN A 65 -24.49 -2.46 13.24
C ASN A 65 -25.17 -2.05 14.57
N THR A 66 -24.54 -1.17 15.35
CA THR A 66 -25.15 -0.65 16.59
C THR A 66 -26.29 0.32 16.30
N PRO A 67 -27.27 0.50 17.21
CA PRO A 67 -28.35 1.47 17.02
C PRO A 67 -27.86 2.88 16.68
N ASP A 68 -26.76 3.32 17.30
CA ASP A 68 -26.16 4.63 17.06
C ASP A 68 -25.49 4.71 15.67
N SER A 69 -24.88 3.62 15.18
CA SER A 69 -24.23 3.60 13.86
C SER A 69 -25.21 3.42 12.70
N LEU A 70 -26.40 2.89 12.96
CA LEU A 70 -27.48 2.81 11.97
C LEU A 70 -28.25 4.13 11.80
N LEU A 71 -28.10 5.09 12.74
CA LEU A 71 -28.71 6.41 12.66
C LEU A 71 -27.78 7.38 11.92
N HIS A 72 -28.23 7.94 10.80
CA HIS A 72 -27.51 8.98 10.09
C HIS A 72 -28.36 10.27 10.02
N GLU A 73 -27.81 11.36 10.57
CA GLU A 73 -28.42 12.70 10.54
C GLU A 73 -27.70 13.56 9.51
N HIS A 74 -28.45 14.11 8.55
CA HIS A 74 -27.93 15.04 7.56
C HIS A 74 -27.76 16.45 8.14
N GLU A 75 -26.94 17.28 7.48
CA GLU A 75 -26.73 18.69 7.87
C GLU A 75 -28.02 19.53 7.88
N ASP A 76 -29.06 19.10 7.16
CA ASP A 76 -30.38 19.74 7.14
C ASP A 76 -31.32 19.30 8.27
N GLY A 77 -30.85 18.42 9.16
CA GLY A 77 -31.59 17.87 10.29
C GLY A 77 -32.51 16.70 9.93
N SER A 78 -32.47 16.19 8.70
CA SER A 78 -33.17 14.96 8.34
C SER A 78 -32.42 13.73 8.87
N ILE A 79 -33.17 12.77 9.43
CA ILE A 79 -32.61 11.53 9.99
C ILE A 79 -33.08 10.36 9.13
N HIS A 80 -32.15 9.50 8.71
CA HIS A 80 -32.46 8.21 8.14
C HIS A 80 -31.81 7.08 8.95
N ILE A 81 -32.48 5.93 8.98
CA ILE A 81 -32.00 4.73 9.67
C ILE A 81 -31.60 3.74 8.58
N HIS A 82 -30.34 3.34 8.56
CA HIS A 82 -29.85 2.28 7.70
C HIS A 82 -30.28 0.91 8.24
N GLU A 83 -30.53 -0.03 7.32
CA GLU A 83 -30.65 -1.43 7.69
C GLU A 83 -29.25 -2.00 8.04
N PRO A 84 -29.17 -2.99 8.96
CA PRO A 84 -27.92 -3.67 9.26
C PRO A 84 -27.26 -4.24 8.00
N PHE A 85 -25.94 -4.12 7.92
CA PHE A 85 -25.15 -4.61 6.80
C PHE A 85 -24.22 -5.75 7.22
N ALA A 86 -24.17 -6.80 6.41
CA ALA A 86 -23.26 -7.92 6.59
C ALA A 86 -22.63 -8.33 5.27
N TRP A 87 -21.31 -8.18 5.14
CA TRP A 87 -20.62 -8.56 3.92
C TRP A 87 -20.62 -10.08 3.68
N THR A 88 -20.90 -10.90 4.70
CA THR A 88 -21.06 -12.36 4.55
C THR A 88 -22.35 -12.76 3.82
N GLU A 89 -23.33 -11.85 3.73
CA GLU A 89 -24.59 -12.08 3.01
C GLU A 89 -24.48 -11.72 1.52
N LEU A 90 -23.41 -11.03 1.13
CA LEU A 90 -23.10 -10.75 -0.27
C LEU A 90 -22.62 -12.02 -0.99
N ASP A 91 -22.56 -11.96 -2.32
CA ASP A 91 -21.89 -13.00 -3.08
C ASP A 91 -20.40 -13.11 -2.67
N PRO A 92 -19.76 -14.28 -2.84
CA PRO A 92 -18.40 -14.51 -2.33
C PRO A 92 -17.35 -13.51 -2.82
N TYR A 93 -17.48 -12.97 -4.03
CA TYR A 93 -16.52 -12.00 -4.55
C TYR A 93 -16.73 -10.62 -3.92
N SER A 94 -17.96 -10.11 -3.91
CA SER A 94 -18.28 -8.83 -3.28
C SER A 94 -18.01 -8.85 -1.78
N GLY A 95 -18.42 -9.93 -1.10
CA GLY A 95 -18.16 -10.14 0.32
C GLY A 95 -16.66 -10.17 0.65
N PHE A 96 -15.83 -10.81 -0.18
CA PHE A 96 -14.37 -10.81 0.02
C PHE A 96 -13.76 -9.40 -0.08
N ILE A 97 -14.27 -8.56 -0.98
CA ILE A 97 -13.77 -7.19 -1.16
C ILE A 97 -14.21 -6.28 -0.02
N TYR A 98 -15.45 -6.41 0.46
CA TYR A 98 -15.90 -5.69 1.66
C TYR A 98 -15.24 -6.19 2.94
N MET A 99 -15.01 -7.50 3.08
CA MET A 99 -14.21 -8.07 4.18
C MET A 99 -12.79 -7.48 4.19
N PHE A 100 -12.16 -7.37 3.02
CA PHE A 100 -10.84 -6.75 2.92
C PHE A 100 -10.87 -5.30 3.40
N GLY A 101 -11.91 -4.56 3.01
CA GLY A 101 -12.15 -3.19 3.45
C GLY A 101 -12.34 -3.07 4.95
N ASP A 102 -13.35 -3.77 5.48
CA ASP A 102 -13.70 -3.87 6.91
C ASP A 102 -12.46 -4.17 7.77
N LEU A 103 -11.64 -5.12 7.34
CA LEU A 103 -10.41 -5.47 8.05
C LEU A 103 -9.34 -4.38 8.04
N ASN A 104 -9.14 -3.65 6.94
CA ASN A 104 -7.96 -2.79 6.78
C ASN A 104 -8.23 -1.30 6.93
N CYS A 105 -9.48 -0.88 6.69
CA CYS A 105 -9.90 0.50 6.64
C CYS A 105 -10.84 0.81 7.80
N HIS A 106 -10.97 2.10 8.12
CA HIS A 106 -11.99 2.57 9.05
C HIS A 106 -13.38 2.67 8.40
N ASN A 107 -13.50 2.39 7.09
CA ASN A 107 -14.74 2.46 6.32
C ASN A 107 -15.59 3.72 6.51
N LYS A 108 -14.99 4.84 6.93
CA LYS A 108 -15.72 6.08 7.21
C LYS A 108 -16.40 6.62 5.97
N HIS A 109 -17.71 6.79 6.04
CA HIS A 109 -18.54 7.32 4.96
C HIS A 109 -18.02 8.66 4.43
N GLU A 110 -17.72 9.62 5.31
CA GLU A 110 -17.29 10.97 4.92
C GLU A 110 -15.90 11.01 4.23
N ARG A 111 -15.23 9.87 4.19
CA ARG A 111 -13.89 9.68 3.59
C ARG A 111 -13.91 8.76 2.38
N SER A 112 -15.08 8.24 2.05
CA SER A 112 -15.31 7.28 0.99
C SER A 112 -16.11 7.92 -0.14
N TRP A 113 -16.00 7.37 -1.34
CA TRP A 113 -16.94 7.68 -2.42
C TRP A 113 -18.04 6.63 -2.43
N GLN A 114 -19.16 7.01 -3.04
CA GLN A 114 -20.25 6.10 -3.36
C GLN A 114 -20.29 5.86 -4.87
N ILE A 115 -20.58 4.62 -5.27
CA ILE A 115 -20.81 4.21 -6.65
C ILE A 115 -22.09 3.41 -6.68
N ASN A 116 -23.02 3.74 -7.57
CA ASN A 116 -24.36 3.13 -7.59
C ASN A 116 -25.08 3.22 -6.23
N GLU A 117 -24.94 4.37 -5.54
CA GLU A 117 -25.44 4.61 -4.18
C GLU A 117 -24.90 3.64 -3.10
N ASN A 118 -23.88 2.82 -3.44
CA ASN A 118 -23.20 1.94 -2.51
C ASN A 118 -21.90 2.60 -2.06
N GLN A 119 -21.67 2.69 -0.75
CA GLN A 119 -20.36 3.13 -0.25
C GLN A 119 -19.26 2.17 -0.72
N MET A 120 -18.15 2.72 -1.21
CA MET A 120 -16.98 1.90 -1.55
C MET A 120 -16.46 1.11 -0.32
N PRO A 121 -15.84 -0.06 -0.55
CA PRO A 121 -15.31 -0.90 0.51
C PRO A 121 -14.15 -0.28 1.29
N VAL A 122 -13.48 0.74 0.74
CA VAL A 122 -12.35 1.43 1.37
C VAL A 122 -12.44 2.95 1.18
N CYS A 123 -11.76 3.69 2.05
CA CYS A 123 -11.68 5.13 1.94
C CYS A 123 -10.83 5.59 0.74
N THR A 124 -11.00 6.85 0.35
CA THR A 124 -10.26 7.47 -0.76
C THR A 124 -8.75 7.53 -0.53
N ARG A 125 -8.27 7.49 0.72
CA ARG A 125 -6.82 7.39 1.02
C ARG A 125 -6.27 6.02 0.63
N ASP A 126 -6.98 4.95 0.98
CA ASP A 126 -6.56 3.58 0.67
C ASP A 126 -6.62 3.32 -0.83
N LEU A 127 -7.58 3.90 -1.55
CA LEU A 127 -7.55 3.93 -3.01
C LEU A 127 -6.23 4.49 -3.55
N GLY A 128 -5.77 5.63 -3.01
CA GLY A 128 -4.48 6.21 -3.35
C GLY A 128 -3.31 5.28 -3.03
N ILE A 129 -3.30 4.68 -1.84
CA ILE A 129 -2.26 3.72 -1.43
C ILE A 129 -2.20 2.53 -2.39
N PHE A 130 -3.34 1.92 -2.74
CA PHE A 130 -3.39 0.80 -3.69
C PHE A 130 -2.97 1.20 -5.10
N PHE A 131 -3.37 2.39 -5.55
CA PHE A 131 -2.91 2.93 -6.84
C PHE A 131 -1.40 3.14 -6.86
N GLY A 132 -0.84 3.74 -5.81
CA GLY A 132 0.59 3.89 -5.62
C GLY A 132 1.32 2.55 -5.54
N PHE A 133 0.75 1.57 -4.83
CA PHE A 133 1.31 0.23 -4.69
C PHE A 133 1.36 -0.49 -6.04
N ALA A 134 0.32 -0.36 -6.87
CA ALA A 134 0.32 -0.84 -8.24
C ALA A 134 1.42 -0.18 -9.09
N ILE A 135 1.53 1.16 -9.07
CA ILE A 135 2.60 1.90 -9.77
C ILE A 135 3.97 1.42 -9.32
N GLY A 136 4.22 1.33 -8.02
CA GLY A 136 5.50 0.90 -7.46
C GLY A 136 5.84 -0.53 -7.87
N GLY A 137 4.87 -1.45 -7.85
CA GLY A 137 5.06 -2.83 -8.31
C GLY A 137 5.40 -2.90 -9.80
N PHE A 138 4.71 -2.12 -10.62
CA PHE A 138 4.98 -1.99 -12.04
C PHE A 138 6.39 -1.45 -12.28
N VAL A 139 6.77 -0.35 -11.65
CA VAL A 139 8.11 0.26 -11.73
C VAL A 139 9.18 -0.75 -11.30
N PHE A 140 8.96 -1.46 -10.19
CA PHE A 140 9.89 -2.47 -9.69
C PHE A 140 10.05 -3.64 -10.67
N SER A 141 8.96 -4.09 -11.32
CA SER A 141 9.03 -5.13 -12.35
C SER A 141 9.96 -4.72 -13.51
N ARG A 142 10.01 -3.42 -13.85
CA ARG A 142 10.77 -2.92 -15.00
C ARG A 142 12.21 -2.60 -14.66
N TYR A 143 12.49 -2.15 -13.43
CA TYR A 143 13.79 -1.57 -13.09
C TYR A 143 14.45 -2.13 -11.82
N GLY A 144 13.73 -2.89 -11.00
CA GLY A 144 14.23 -3.46 -9.75
C GLY A 144 15.25 -4.58 -9.98
N HIS A 145 16.28 -4.62 -9.13
CA HIS A 145 17.34 -5.63 -9.16
C HIS A 145 17.68 -6.08 -7.74
N ASN A 146 17.94 -7.38 -7.56
CA ASN A 146 18.56 -7.91 -6.35
C ASN A 146 19.99 -7.40 -6.25
N ARG A 147 20.29 -6.59 -5.23
CA ARG A 147 21.65 -6.14 -4.90
C ARG A 147 22.09 -6.62 -3.52
N TRP A 148 21.73 -7.86 -3.18
CA TRP A 148 22.06 -8.56 -1.93
C TRP A 148 21.33 -8.03 -0.69
N THR A 149 21.34 -6.73 -0.44
CA THR A 149 20.61 -6.11 0.68
C THR A 149 19.29 -5.50 0.20
N ILE A 150 18.33 -5.36 1.12
CA ILE A 150 17.05 -4.69 0.85
C ILE A 150 17.29 -3.24 0.42
N LYS A 151 18.14 -2.51 1.16
CA LYS A 151 18.54 -1.13 0.89
C LYS A 151 19.08 -0.95 -0.53
N ASP A 152 20.08 -1.74 -0.91
CA ASP A 152 20.71 -1.64 -2.22
C ASP A 152 19.74 -2.06 -3.34
N SER A 153 18.83 -3.00 -3.05
CA SER A 153 17.77 -3.40 -3.99
C SER A 153 16.71 -2.31 -4.16
N CYS A 154 16.34 -1.57 -3.11
CA CYS A 154 15.50 -0.37 -3.22
C CYS A 154 16.18 0.72 -4.07
N LEU A 155 17.44 1.03 -3.79
CA LEU A 155 18.22 2.02 -4.53
C LEU A 155 18.46 1.61 -5.98
N SER A 156 18.33 0.31 -6.32
CA SER A 156 18.49 -0.18 -7.69
C SER A 156 17.51 0.43 -8.68
N LEU A 157 16.42 1.07 -8.25
CA LEU A 157 15.50 1.77 -9.15
C LEU A 157 16.10 3.06 -9.73
N LEU A 158 17.12 3.62 -9.08
CA LEU A 158 17.80 4.82 -9.55
C LEU A 158 18.92 4.47 -10.56
N PRO A 159 19.23 5.38 -11.49
CA PRO A 159 20.39 5.22 -12.38
C PRO A 159 21.70 5.13 -11.60
N ASP A 160 22.58 4.21 -11.98
CA ASP A 160 23.85 3.98 -11.27
C ASP A 160 24.75 5.22 -11.23
N LYS A 161 24.70 6.05 -12.28
CA LYS A 161 25.41 7.35 -12.34
C LYS A 161 25.02 8.29 -11.19
N TRP A 162 23.76 8.26 -10.74
CA TRP A 162 23.29 9.10 -9.61
C TRP A 162 23.74 8.53 -8.26
N LEU A 163 24.00 7.23 -8.22
CA LEU A 163 24.40 6.52 -7.02
C LEU A 163 25.91 6.51 -6.79
N GLU A 164 26.74 6.84 -7.80
CA GLU A 164 28.20 6.75 -7.68
C GLU A 164 28.76 7.47 -6.45
N THR A 165 28.40 8.74 -6.26
CA THR A 165 28.87 9.54 -5.10
C THR A 165 28.33 8.99 -3.79
N ILE A 166 27.09 8.48 -3.79
CA ILE A 166 26.43 7.90 -2.61
C ILE A 166 27.17 6.63 -2.17
N TYR A 167 27.57 5.78 -3.11
CA TYR A 167 28.31 4.56 -2.82
C TYR A 167 29.76 4.86 -2.43
N LYS A 168 30.46 5.75 -3.15
CA LYS A 168 31.85 6.16 -2.83
C LYS A 168 31.97 6.76 -1.43
N LYS A 169 31.03 7.61 -1.03
CA LYS A 169 31.01 8.27 0.29
C LYS A 169 30.27 7.49 1.37
N ASN A 170 29.81 6.27 1.07
CA ASN A 170 29.03 5.42 1.98
C ASN A 170 27.74 6.05 2.55
N TYR A 171 27.08 6.95 1.80
CA TYR A 171 25.80 7.56 2.17
C TYR A 171 24.57 6.71 1.82
N ARG A 172 24.76 5.44 1.48
CA ARG A 172 23.68 4.54 1.02
C ARG A 172 22.50 4.46 1.99
N THR A 173 22.78 4.36 3.28
CA THR A 173 21.74 4.27 4.32
C THR A 173 20.96 5.58 4.44
N MET A 174 21.67 6.71 4.42
CA MET A 174 21.03 8.03 4.45
C MET A 174 20.18 8.28 3.20
N ALA A 175 20.67 7.89 2.03
CA ALA A 175 19.92 8.00 0.78
C ALA A 175 18.63 7.15 0.82
N TRP A 176 18.73 5.89 1.24
CA TRP A 176 17.57 5.00 1.34
C TRP A 176 16.52 5.52 2.33
N LEU A 177 16.95 5.95 3.52
CA LEU A 177 16.06 6.57 4.50
C LEU A 177 15.47 7.87 3.97
N GLY A 178 16.26 8.73 3.33
CA GLY A 178 15.81 10.00 2.75
C GLY A 178 14.74 9.82 1.67
N PHE A 179 14.96 8.90 0.71
CA PHE A 179 13.96 8.59 -0.31
C PHE A 179 12.71 7.93 0.28
N GLY A 180 12.86 7.04 1.26
CA GLY A 180 11.74 6.45 1.98
C GLY A 180 10.90 7.50 2.70
N THR A 181 11.54 8.38 3.46
CA THR A 181 10.88 9.50 4.15
C THR A 181 10.17 10.41 3.16
N LEU A 182 10.78 10.74 2.03
CA LEU A 182 10.16 11.58 1.00
C LEU A 182 8.84 10.99 0.48
N LEU A 183 8.77 9.67 0.32
CA LEU A 183 7.55 8.96 -0.13
C LEU A 183 6.48 8.90 0.98
N CYS A 184 6.87 8.85 2.25
CA CYS A 184 5.93 8.90 3.38
C CYS A 184 5.45 10.33 3.70
N LEU A 185 6.25 11.33 3.37
CA LEU A 185 6.08 12.71 3.86
C LEU A 185 4.70 13.31 3.56
N PRO A 186 4.12 13.19 2.34
CA PRO A 186 2.82 13.78 2.05
C PRO A 186 1.71 13.26 2.96
N MET A 187 1.66 11.94 3.18
CA MET A 187 0.66 11.31 4.03
C MET A 187 0.89 11.62 5.52
N LEU A 188 2.16 11.67 5.96
CA LEU A 188 2.49 12.04 7.33
C LEU A 188 2.07 13.48 7.63
N ILE A 189 2.42 14.43 6.76
CA ILE A 189 2.02 15.84 6.93
C ILE A 189 0.48 15.93 6.99
N ASP A 190 -0.21 15.34 6.01
CA ASP A 190 -1.67 15.37 5.92
C ASP A 190 -2.34 14.76 7.18
N GLY A 191 -1.86 13.61 7.65
CA GLY A 191 -2.36 12.97 8.87
C GLY A 191 -2.05 13.73 10.15
N PHE A 192 -0.83 14.23 10.32
CA PHE A 192 -0.44 15.00 11.50
C PHE A 192 -1.13 16.37 11.55
N THR A 193 -1.35 17.03 10.41
CA THR A 193 -2.11 18.28 10.37
C THR A 193 -3.56 18.05 10.78
N GLN A 194 -4.20 16.95 10.35
CA GLN A 194 -5.54 16.55 10.83
C GLN A 194 -5.54 16.26 12.34
N LEU A 195 -4.51 15.58 12.84
CA LEU A 195 -4.41 15.23 14.27
C LEU A 195 -4.23 16.47 15.17
N LEU A 196 -3.53 17.50 14.69
CA LEU A 196 -3.12 18.66 15.50
C LEU A 196 -3.98 19.90 15.28
N THR A 197 -4.87 19.92 14.28
CA THR A 197 -5.66 21.10 13.91
C THR A 197 -7.10 20.71 13.55
N GLY A 198 -7.97 21.70 13.30
CA GLY A 198 -9.33 21.45 12.79
C GLY A 198 -9.40 21.20 11.27
N TYR A 199 -8.26 21.05 10.59
CA TYR A 199 -8.22 20.70 9.17
C TYR A 199 -8.65 19.26 8.96
N GLU A 200 -9.53 19.01 7.99
CA GLU A 200 -9.88 17.69 7.48
C GLU A 200 -9.54 17.59 6.00
N SER A 201 -8.87 16.51 5.59
CA SER A 201 -8.59 16.31 4.16
C SER A 201 -9.88 16.06 3.41
N ASN A 202 -9.97 16.51 2.16
CA ASN A 202 -11.10 16.13 1.30
C ASN A 202 -10.78 14.84 0.53
N ASN A 203 -11.79 14.30 -0.16
CA ASN A 203 -11.67 13.06 -0.94
C ASN A 203 -10.76 13.16 -2.18
N PHE A 204 -10.22 14.34 -2.50
CA PHE A 204 -9.18 14.51 -3.52
C PHE A 204 -7.77 14.54 -2.91
N THR A 205 -7.58 15.20 -1.78
CA THR A 205 -6.27 15.26 -1.10
C THR A 205 -5.85 13.89 -0.57
N ARG A 206 -6.80 13.15 0.02
CA ARG A 206 -6.57 11.81 0.60
C ARG A 206 -5.87 10.83 -0.35
N PRO A 207 -6.35 10.60 -1.59
CA PRO A 207 -5.66 9.70 -2.53
C PRO A 207 -4.31 10.25 -3.00
N LEU A 208 -4.17 11.57 -3.14
CA LEU A 208 -2.91 12.18 -3.56
C LEU A 208 -1.80 12.01 -2.52
N THR A 209 -2.13 12.10 -1.22
CA THR A 209 -1.17 11.89 -0.14
C THR A 209 -0.87 10.42 0.08
N GLY A 210 -1.86 9.52 -0.14
CA GLY A 210 -1.68 8.07 -0.07
C GLY A 210 -0.85 7.46 -1.22
N THR A 211 -0.90 8.03 -2.43
CA THR A 211 -0.22 7.46 -3.61
C THR A 211 1.31 7.35 -3.44
N PRO A 212 2.05 8.40 -3.02
CA PRO A 212 3.49 8.30 -2.76
C PRO A 212 3.83 7.24 -1.72
N PHE A 213 3.02 7.12 -0.66
CA PHE A 213 3.21 6.13 0.38
C PHE A 213 3.07 4.70 -0.16
N GLY A 214 2.03 4.45 -0.96
CA GLY A 214 1.83 3.19 -1.68
C GLY A 214 3.01 2.80 -2.56
N ILE A 215 3.58 3.76 -3.31
CA ILE A 215 4.79 3.53 -4.12
C ILE A 215 5.95 3.07 -3.23
N GLY A 216 6.17 3.74 -2.09
CA GLY A 216 7.21 3.39 -1.12
C GLY A 216 7.07 1.97 -0.59
N ILE A 217 5.86 1.57 -0.18
CA ILE A 217 5.59 0.21 0.30
C ILE A 217 5.86 -0.83 -0.80
N ALA A 218 5.45 -0.56 -2.05
CA ALA A 218 5.70 -1.48 -3.17
C ALA A 218 7.18 -1.68 -3.45
N ILE A 219 7.96 -0.61 -3.45
CA ILE A 219 9.41 -0.67 -3.64
C ILE A 219 10.06 -1.48 -2.52
N LEU A 220 9.70 -1.20 -1.27
CA LEU A 220 10.24 -1.92 -0.11
C LEU A 220 9.89 -3.40 -0.16
N THR A 221 8.63 -3.73 -0.48
CA THR A 221 8.14 -5.11 -0.63
C THR A 221 8.88 -5.83 -1.76
N GLY A 222 8.97 -5.21 -2.94
CA GLY A 222 9.69 -5.75 -4.09
C GLY A 222 11.15 -6.05 -3.75
N ALA A 223 11.83 -5.12 -3.09
CA ALA A 223 13.20 -5.29 -2.62
C ALA A 223 13.32 -6.38 -1.56
N ALA A 224 12.42 -6.44 -0.57
CA ALA A 224 12.44 -7.44 0.49
C ALA A 224 12.26 -8.88 -0.03
N PHE A 225 11.43 -9.08 -1.06
CA PHE A 225 11.26 -10.39 -1.69
C PHE A 225 12.34 -10.74 -2.72
N SER A 226 13.05 -9.74 -3.23
CA SER A 226 14.09 -9.90 -4.26
C SER A 226 15.51 -10.00 -3.72
N ALA A 227 15.82 -9.31 -2.61
CA ALA A 227 17.14 -9.29 -1.98
C ALA A 227 17.50 -10.68 -1.45
N ARG A 228 18.22 -11.47 -2.26
CA ARG A 228 18.50 -12.89 -2.00
C ARG A 228 19.98 -13.18 -2.30
N PRO A 229 20.82 -13.30 -1.25
CA PRO A 229 22.25 -13.59 -1.38
C PRO A 229 22.58 -14.88 -2.15
N GLN A 230 21.75 -15.90 -2.01
CA GLN A 230 21.97 -17.24 -2.58
C GLN A 230 22.13 -17.30 -4.12
N PHE A 231 21.75 -16.22 -4.83
CA PHE A 231 21.91 -16.16 -6.29
C PHE A 231 23.29 -15.66 -6.74
N PHE A 232 24.12 -15.25 -5.79
CA PHE A 232 25.49 -14.82 -6.05
C PHE A 232 26.45 -15.87 -5.46
N GLU A 233 27.57 -16.11 -6.13
CA GLU A 233 28.61 -17.03 -5.60
C GLU A 233 29.12 -16.57 -4.24
N ASN A 234 29.31 -15.25 -4.06
CA ASN A 234 29.66 -14.62 -2.79
C ASN A 234 29.38 -13.10 -2.86
N ALA A 235 29.53 -12.43 -1.72
CA ALA A 235 29.19 -11.00 -1.58
C ALA A 235 30.02 -10.09 -2.52
N SER A 236 31.26 -10.46 -2.84
CA SER A 236 32.14 -9.68 -3.71
C SER A 236 31.74 -9.70 -5.20
N LYS A 237 30.91 -10.66 -5.60
CA LYS A 237 30.41 -10.80 -6.99
C LYS A 237 29.22 -9.89 -7.29
N VAL A 238 28.65 -9.24 -6.27
CA VAL A 238 27.57 -8.27 -6.46
C VAL A 238 28.14 -7.02 -7.10
N VAL A 239 27.66 -6.67 -8.29
CA VAL A 239 28.04 -5.41 -8.95
C VAL A 239 27.20 -4.27 -8.36
N LEU A 240 27.88 -3.32 -7.73
CA LEU A 240 27.29 -2.11 -7.17
C LEU A 240 27.82 -0.85 -7.89
N PRO A 241 27.09 0.27 -7.80
CA PRO A 241 27.57 1.55 -8.32
C PRO A 241 28.97 1.90 -7.83
N ALA A 242 29.72 2.63 -8.66
CA ALA A 242 31.11 3.01 -8.41
C ALA A 242 32.08 1.84 -8.11
N ASN A 243 31.79 0.64 -8.61
CA ASN A 243 32.56 -0.58 -8.37
C ASN A 243 32.71 -0.93 -6.87
N ALA A 244 31.79 -0.45 -6.03
CA ALA A 244 31.75 -0.86 -4.63
C ALA A 244 31.53 -2.37 -4.54
N ARG A 245 32.11 -3.01 -3.52
CA ARG A 245 31.97 -4.45 -3.26
C ARG A 245 31.62 -4.68 -1.82
N PHE A 246 30.92 -5.77 -1.55
CA PHE A 246 30.81 -6.29 -0.20
C PHE A 246 32.07 -7.13 0.09
N GLU A 247 32.64 -6.89 1.26
CA GLU A 247 33.76 -7.65 1.81
C GLU A 247 33.30 -8.18 3.17
N LEU A 248 33.53 -9.47 3.41
CA LEU A 248 33.32 -10.04 4.74
C LEU A 248 34.43 -9.50 5.64
N GLN A 249 34.07 -9.05 6.83
CA GLN A 249 35.06 -8.69 7.84
C GLN A 249 35.89 -9.96 8.12
N GLN A 250 37.19 -9.89 7.84
CA GLN A 250 38.10 -10.95 8.28
C GLN A 250 38.16 -10.83 9.79
N ASP A 251 37.74 -11.87 10.50
CA ASP A 251 38.00 -11.97 11.93
C ASP A 251 39.52 -11.87 12.08
N GLN A 252 39.98 -10.84 12.80
CA GLN A 252 41.37 -10.80 13.23
C GLN A 252 41.52 -11.96 14.20
N GLU A 253 42.17 -13.04 13.75
CA GLU A 253 42.67 -14.07 14.66
C GLU A 253 43.56 -13.34 15.69
N GLU A 254 43.06 -13.20 16.92
CA GLU A 254 43.83 -12.80 18.10
C GLU A 254 44.86 -13.88 18.46
#